data_AF-A0A4Y2V494-F1
#
_entry.id   AF-A0A4Y2V494-F1
#
_cell.length_a   1.000
_cell.length_b   1.000
_cell.length_c   1.000
_cell.angle_alpha   90.00
_cell.angle_beta   90.00
_cell.angle_gamma   90.00
#
_symmetry.space_group_name_H-M   'P 1'
#
loop_
_entity.id
_entity.type
_entity.pdbx_description
1 polymer ?
#
loop_
_entity_poly.entity_id
_entity_poly.type
_entity_poly.pdbx_seq_one_letter_code
_entity_poly.pdbx_strand_id
1 'polypeptide(L)'
;MLCVKFQNEGFVVKQTEEYADYLIIKSALEIEKRSQCVMVVGEDINLLVIIAASTNSANIFSLKPGRGKAEDALYCAATLNIAPQIRDNILFLHVFSGCDTISAFFRQEKNKFINVLNCNKL
;
A
#
# COMPACT_ATOMS: atom_id res chain seq x y z
N MET A 1 0.48 -27.51 2.70
CA MET A 1 0.12 -26.10 2.41
C MET A 1 1.26 -25.19 2.87
N LEU A 2 1.54 -24.09 2.17
CA LEU A 2 2.67 -23.22 2.50
C LEU A 2 2.58 -22.62 3.92
N CYS A 3 1.37 -22.30 4.38
CA CYS A 3 1.13 -21.82 5.74
C CYS A 3 1.59 -22.82 6.82
N VAL A 4 1.37 -24.12 6.62
CA VAL A 4 1.80 -25.17 7.57
C VAL A 4 3.33 -25.21 7.67
N LYS A 5 4.04 -25.00 6.56
CA LYS A 5 5.52 -24.95 6.57
C LYS A 5 6.01 -23.76 7.41
N PHE A 6 5.45 -22.57 7.19
CA PHE A 6 5.81 -21.40 7.99
C PHE A 6 5.46 -21.56 9.47
N GLN A 7 4.29 -22.14 9.79
CA GLN A 7 3.92 -22.44 11.17
C GLN A 7 4.88 -23.42 11.84
N ASN A 8 5.35 -24.44 11.12
CA ASN A 8 6.33 -25.40 11.64
C ASN A 8 7.70 -24.75 11.91
N GLU A 9 8.07 -23.72 11.14
CA GLU A 9 9.26 -22.91 11.36
C GLU A 9 9.06 -21.82 12.45
N GLY A 10 7.90 -21.81 13.13
CA GLY A 10 7.61 -20.89 14.24
C GLY A 10 7.06 -19.52 13.83
N PHE A 11 6.74 -19.30 12.55
CA PHE A 11 6.13 -18.05 12.10
C PHE A 11 4.64 -17.97 12.45
N VAL A 12 4.20 -16.77 12.85
CA VAL A 12 2.78 -16.46 12.97
C VAL A 12 2.20 -16.27 11.57
N VAL A 13 1.25 -17.14 11.19
CA VAL A 13 0.57 -17.06 9.90
C VAL A 13 -0.88 -16.64 10.11
N LYS A 14 -1.31 -15.62 9.38
CA LYS A 14 -2.71 -15.20 9.28
C LYS A 14 -3.19 -15.42 7.85
N GLN A 15 -4.41 -15.91 7.69
CA GLN A 15 -5.04 -16.15 6.38
C GLN A 15 -6.39 -15.42 6.32
N THR A 16 -6.84 -15.07 5.12
CA THR A 16 -8.15 -14.49 4.85
C THR A 16 -8.65 -15.02 3.51
N GLU A 17 -9.98 -15.11 3.37
CA GLU A 17 -10.63 -15.56 2.15
C GLU A 17 -10.90 -14.42 1.16
N GLU A 18 -10.89 -13.17 1.63
CA GLU A 18 -11.28 -12.00 0.82
C GLU A 18 -10.11 -11.06 0.54
N TYR A 19 -9.67 -10.30 1.57
CA TYR A 19 -8.80 -9.13 1.36
C TYR A 19 -7.47 -9.26 2.11
N ALA A 20 -6.50 -9.92 1.46
CA ALA A 20 -5.16 -10.09 2.01
C ALA A 20 -4.48 -8.75 2.33
N ASP A 21 -4.56 -7.77 1.43
CA ASP A 21 -3.93 -6.47 1.60
C ASP A 21 -4.42 -5.75 2.85
N TYR A 22 -5.74 -5.75 3.09
CA TYR A 22 -6.33 -5.18 4.30
C TYR A 22 -5.80 -5.86 5.56
N LEU A 23 -5.74 -7.20 5.57
CA LEU A 23 -5.25 -7.94 6.73
C LEU A 23 -3.76 -7.69 7.00
N ILE A 24 -2.96 -7.54 5.94
CA ILE A 24 -1.53 -7.22 6.03
C ILE A 24 -1.36 -5.82 6.63
N ILE A 25 -2.01 -4.80 6.08
CA ILE A 25 -1.83 -3.41 6.57
C ILE A 25 -2.41 -3.24 7.98
N LYS A 26 -3.57 -3.82 8.27
CA LYS A 26 -4.14 -3.82 9.62
C LYS A 26 -3.18 -4.45 10.63
N SER A 27 -2.55 -5.58 10.26
CA SER A 27 -1.56 -6.22 11.13
C SER A 27 -0.33 -5.35 11.33
N ALA A 28 0.17 -4.69 10.27
CA ALA A 28 1.31 -3.78 10.36
C ALA A 28 1.04 -2.61 11.31
N LEU A 29 -0.15 -1.99 11.22
CA LEU A 29 -0.58 -0.91 12.12
C LEU A 29 -0.67 -1.35 13.59
N GLU A 30 -1.14 -2.57 13.87
CA GLU A 30 -1.18 -3.07 15.25
C GLU A 30 0.20 -3.43 15.80
N ILE A 31 1.10 -3.93 14.95
CA ILE A 31 2.48 -4.26 15.34
C ILE A 31 3.28 -2.99 15.62
N GLU A 32 3.07 -1.94 14.84
CA GLU A 32 3.77 -0.66 14.97
C GLU A 32 3.53 0.00 16.34
N LYS A 33 2.34 -0.14 16.93
CA LYS A 33 2.06 0.34 18.30
C LYS A 33 2.98 -0.25 19.37
N ARG A 34 3.65 -1.37 19.08
CA ARG A 34 4.49 -2.14 20.02
C ARG A 34 5.92 -2.31 19.54
N SER A 35 6.26 -1.76 18.37
CA SER A 35 7.52 -2.02 17.66
C SER A 35 8.09 -0.70 17.14
N GLN A 36 9.42 -0.57 17.11
CA GLN A 36 10.07 0.65 16.61
C GLN A 36 9.96 0.80 15.10
N CYS A 37 9.81 -0.30 14.36
CA CYS A 37 9.75 -0.33 12.90
C CYS A 37 9.00 -1.57 12.43
N VAL A 38 8.22 -1.44 11.36
CA VAL A 38 7.48 -2.52 10.70
C VAL A 38 7.75 -2.47 9.21
N MET A 39 8.10 -3.61 8.62
CA MET A 39 8.32 -3.76 7.19
C MET A 39 7.27 -4.67 6.57
N VAL A 40 6.52 -4.15 5.61
CA VAL A 40 5.56 -4.87 4.79
C VAL A 40 6.24 -5.23 3.47
N VAL A 41 6.43 -6.52 3.20
CA VAL A 41 7.13 -7.00 2.00
C VAL A 41 6.11 -7.53 1.00
N GLY A 42 6.14 -7.01 -0.23
CA GLY A 42 5.27 -7.49 -1.31
C GLY A 42 5.47 -6.72 -2.62
N GLU A 43 5.20 -7.37 -3.75
CA GLU A 43 5.31 -6.72 -5.06
C GLU A 43 4.11 -5.83 -5.42
N ASP A 44 2.97 -6.06 -4.76
CA ASP A 44 1.70 -5.39 -5.02
C ASP A 44 1.74 -3.92 -4.59
N ILE A 45 1.44 -3.02 -5.54
CA ILE A 45 1.40 -1.58 -5.31
C ILE A 45 0.22 -1.16 -4.41
N ASN A 46 -0.84 -1.98 -4.35
CA ASN A 46 -2.00 -1.76 -3.48
C ASN A 46 -1.56 -1.66 -2.01
N LEU A 47 -0.56 -2.45 -1.60
CA LEU A 47 0.00 -2.37 -0.24
C LEU A 47 0.54 -0.97 0.08
N LEU A 48 1.33 -0.39 -0.83
CA LEU A 48 1.89 0.94 -0.65
C LEU A 48 0.79 2.02 -0.62
N VAL A 49 -0.19 1.92 -1.52
CA VAL A 49 -1.31 2.86 -1.59
C VAL A 49 -2.14 2.81 -0.31
N ILE A 50 -2.46 1.61 0.20
CA ILE A 50 -3.22 1.43 1.43
C ILE A 50 -2.42 1.93 2.64
N ILE A 51 -1.11 1.68 2.72
CA ILE A 51 -0.23 2.25 3.77
C ILE A 51 -0.28 3.77 3.74
N ALA A 52 -0.11 4.39 2.56
CA ALA A 52 -0.10 5.83 2.39
C ALA A 52 -1.44 6.50 2.75
N ALA A 53 -2.55 5.78 2.58
CA ALA A 53 -3.89 6.20 3.00
C ALA A 53 -4.15 6.00 4.50
N SER A 54 -3.52 4.99 5.12
CA SER A 54 -3.86 4.55 6.47
C SER A 54 -3.01 5.22 7.56
N THR A 55 -1.81 5.70 7.24
CA THR A 55 -0.90 6.27 8.22
C THR A 55 0.08 7.25 7.62
N ASN A 56 0.57 8.18 8.44
CA ASN A 56 1.71 9.07 8.14
C ASN A 56 2.97 8.66 8.93
N SER A 57 2.94 7.50 9.58
CA SER A 57 4.04 7.02 10.41
C SER A 57 5.32 6.85 9.59
N ALA A 58 6.43 7.31 10.16
CA ALA A 58 7.78 7.07 9.65
C ALA A 58 8.29 5.66 10.00
N ASN A 59 7.53 4.88 10.76
CA ASN A 59 7.94 3.58 11.28
C ASN A 59 7.38 2.41 10.46
N ILE A 60 6.47 2.65 9.51
CA ILE A 60 5.94 1.61 8.62
C ILE A 60 6.52 1.79 7.22
N PHE A 61 7.18 0.74 6.74
CA PHE A 61 7.85 0.69 5.45
C PHE A 61 7.19 -0.36 4.55
N SER A 62 7.13 -0.07 3.26
CA SER A 62 6.79 -1.03 2.21
C SER A 62 8.06 -1.36 1.43
N LEU A 63 8.46 -2.62 1.45
CA LEU A 63 9.55 -3.16 0.65
C LEU A 63 8.95 -3.89 -0.55
N LYS A 64 9.24 -3.38 -1.74
CA LYS A 64 8.94 -4.04 -3.00
C LYS A 64 10.18 -4.81 -3.46
N PRO A 65 10.17 -6.15 -3.44
CA PRO A 65 11.27 -6.93 -3.96
C PRO A 65 11.48 -6.65 -5.45
N GLY A 66 12.75 -6.54 -5.85
CA GLY A 66 13.15 -6.39 -7.24
C GLY A 66 12.91 -7.68 -8.02
N ARG A 67 12.65 -7.56 -9.32
CA ARG A 67 12.52 -8.70 -10.24
C ARG A 67 13.69 -8.75 -11.22
N GLY A 68 14.36 -9.90 -11.31
CA GLY A 68 15.48 -10.11 -12.22
C GLY A 68 16.71 -9.30 -11.82
N LYS A 69 17.05 -8.26 -12.61
CA LYS A 69 18.18 -7.35 -12.32
C LYS A 69 17.76 -6.06 -11.61
N ALA A 70 16.45 -5.84 -11.41
CA ALA A 70 15.98 -4.69 -10.67
C ALA A 70 16.31 -4.84 -9.19
N GLU A 71 16.73 -3.75 -8.56
CA GLU A 71 16.96 -3.69 -7.11
C GLU A 71 15.63 -3.63 -6.34
N ASP A 72 15.70 -3.97 -5.06
CA ASP A 72 14.58 -3.78 -4.14
C ASP A 72 14.29 -2.29 -3.96
N ALA A 73 13.01 -1.94 -3.88
CA ALA A 73 12.57 -0.57 -3.65
C ALA A 73 11.90 -0.45 -2.27
N LEU A 74 12.36 0.51 -1.47
CA LEU A 74 11.82 0.79 -0.13
C LEU A 74 11.06 2.10 -0.13
N TYR A 75 9.84 2.07 0.39
CA TYR A 75 8.95 3.22 0.50
C TYR A 75 8.46 3.38 1.95
N CYS A 76 8.16 4.60 2.37
CA CYS A 76 7.52 4.89 3.64
C CYS A 76 6.45 5.96 3.42
N ALA A 77 5.32 5.87 4.13
CA ALA A 77 4.28 6.89 4.02
C ALA A 77 4.83 8.29 4.31
N ALA A 78 5.68 8.45 5.33
CA ALA A 78 6.27 9.74 5.68
C ALA A 78 7.16 10.35 4.58
N THR A 79 7.78 9.52 3.73
CA THR A 79 8.71 9.98 2.69
C THR A 79 8.07 10.14 1.32
N LEU A 80 6.82 9.69 1.14
CA LEU A 80 6.05 9.95 -0.07
C LEU A 80 5.74 11.45 -0.18
N ASN A 81 6.35 12.10 -1.16
CA ASN A 81 6.11 13.52 -1.48
C ASN A 81 4.76 13.73 -2.18
N ILE A 82 3.68 13.49 -1.44
CA ILE A 82 2.30 13.58 -1.91
C ILE A 82 1.63 14.74 -1.17
N ALA A 83 0.94 15.60 -1.92
CA ALA A 83 0.19 16.71 -1.32
C ALA A 83 -0.92 16.19 -0.40
N PRO A 84 -1.23 16.85 0.74
CA PRO A 84 -2.23 16.37 1.70
C PRO A 84 -3.57 16.01 1.06
N GLN A 85 -4.08 16.86 0.16
CA GLN A 85 -5.33 16.61 -0.55
C GLN A 85 -5.30 15.36 -1.44
N ILE A 86 -4.14 15.00 -2.00
CA ILE A 86 -3.96 13.79 -2.79
C ILE A 86 -3.93 12.57 -1.86
N ARG A 87 -3.26 12.68 -0.70
CA ARG A 87 -3.21 11.62 0.31
C ARG A 87 -4.60 11.28 0.83
N ASP A 88 -5.38 12.28 1.22
CA ASP A 88 -6.74 12.09 1.77
C ASP A 88 -7.68 11.43 0.76
N ASN A 89 -7.40 11.61 -0.55
CA ASN A 89 -8.16 11.05 -1.65
C ASN A 89 -7.44 9.92 -2.40
N ILE A 90 -6.35 9.36 -1.85
CA ILE A 90 -5.46 8.47 -2.62
C ILE A 90 -6.14 7.16 -3.02
N LEU A 91 -7.01 6.60 -2.17
CA LEU A 91 -7.79 5.40 -2.49
C LEU A 91 -8.79 5.67 -3.61
N PHE A 92 -9.45 6.82 -3.58
CA PHE A 92 -10.36 7.26 -4.64
C PHE A 92 -9.59 7.41 -5.96
N LEU A 93 -8.45 8.11 -5.94
CA LEU A 93 -7.60 8.26 -7.12
C LEU A 93 -7.11 6.92 -7.67
N HIS A 94 -6.70 6.01 -6.80
CA HIS A 94 -6.19 4.70 -7.20
C HIS A 94 -7.25 3.87 -7.93
N VAL A 95 -8.45 3.79 -7.36
CA VAL A 95 -9.59 3.09 -7.98
C VAL A 95 -9.99 3.74 -9.31
N PHE A 96 -10.18 5.06 -9.33
CA PHE A 96 -10.69 5.77 -10.52
C PHE A 96 -9.68 5.85 -11.66
N SER A 97 -8.39 5.75 -11.34
CA SER A 97 -7.32 5.79 -12.33
C SER A 97 -6.90 4.42 -12.87
N GLY A 98 -7.59 3.36 -12.45
CA GLY A 98 -7.35 1.98 -12.89
C GLY A 98 -6.44 1.22 -11.94
N CYS A 99 -7.02 0.75 -10.83
CA CYS A 99 -6.46 -0.31 -9.99
C CYS A 99 -6.49 -1.64 -10.76
N ASP A 100 -5.66 -2.61 -10.40
CA ASP A 100 -5.46 -3.86 -11.15
C ASP A 100 -6.75 -4.64 -11.49
N THR A 101 -7.81 -4.45 -10.70
CA THR A 101 -9.11 -5.11 -10.85
C THR A 101 -10.22 -4.23 -11.42
N ILE A 102 -10.00 -2.93 -11.63
CA ILE A 102 -11.03 -1.98 -12.06
C ILE A 102 -10.58 -1.27 -13.35
N SER A 103 -11.43 -1.31 -14.38
CA SER A 103 -11.20 -0.58 -15.61
C SER A 103 -11.16 0.93 -15.35
N ALA A 104 -10.09 1.58 -15.81
CA ALA A 104 -10.02 3.04 -15.80
C ALA A 104 -11.13 3.64 -16.67
N PHE A 105 -11.58 4.86 -16.35
CA PHE A 105 -12.56 5.57 -17.17
C PHE A 105 -12.04 5.74 -18.61
N PHE A 106 -12.89 5.40 -19.58
CA PHE A 106 -12.55 5.49 -20.99
C PHE A 106 -12.11 6.92 -21.36
N ARG A 107 -10.90 7.03 -21.95
CA ARG A 107 -10.25 8.29 -22.35
C ARG A 107 -9.95 9.27 -21.20
N GLN A 108 -9.84 8.79 -19.95
CA GLN A 108 -9.38 9.60 -18.83
C GLN A 108 -8.00 9.14 -18.36
N GLU A 109 -7.03 10.06 -18.38
CA GLU A 109 -5.67 9.78 -17.93
C GLU A 109 -5.51 10.06 -16.42
N LYS A 110 -4.59 9.35 -15.78
CA LYS A 110 -4.19 9.54 -14.36
C LYS A 110 -3.97 11.02 -14.00
N ASN A 111 -3.27 11.76 -14.86
CA ASN A 111 -2.94 13.17 -14.64
C ASN A 111 -4.18 14.07 -14.57
N LYS A 112 -5.25 13.73 -15.28
CA LYS A 112 -6.47 14.53 -15.30
C LYS A 112 -7.18 14.50 -13.95
N PHE A 113 -7.22 13.34 -13.29
CA PHE A 113 -7.79 13.21 -11.94
C PHE A 113 -6.97 13.98 -10.90
N ILE A 114 -5.65 13.88 -10.97
CA ILE A 114 -4.74 14.62 -10.07
C ILE A 114 -4.93 16.13 -10.23
N ASN A 115 -5.02 16.62 -11.47
CA ASN A 115 -5.25 18.04 -11.76
C ASN A 115 -6.59 18.54 -11.20
N VAL A 116 -7.66 17.76 -11.34
CA VAL A 116 -8.98 18.11 -10.78
C VAL A 116 -8.92 18.26 -9.25
N LEU A 117 -8.23 17.37 -8.55
CA LEU A 117 -8.08 17.48 -7.09
C LEU A 117 -7.16 18.62 -6.66
N ASN A 118 -6.15 18.96 -7.46
CA ASN A 118 -5.29 20.10 -7.15
C ASN A 118 -5.97 21.46 -7.41
N CYS A 119 -6.90 21.53 -8.36
CA CYS A 119 -7.65 22.76 -8.68
C CYS A 119 -8.81 23.02 -7.72
N ASN A 120 -9.42 21.97 -7.16
CA ASN A 120 -10.47 22.11 -6.16
C ASN A 120 -9.84 22.03 -4.76
N LYS A 121 -9.59 23.20 -4.15
CA LYS A 121 -9.45 23.25 -2.68
C LYS A 121 -10.78 22.84 -2.08
N LEU A 122 -10.97 21.55 -1.81
CA LEU A 122 -12.05 21.07 -0.95
C LEU A 122 -11.83 21.58 0.48
#